data_AF-A0ABD0PFJ5-F1
#
_entry.id   AF-A0ABD0PFJ5-F1
#
_cell.length_a   1.000
_cell.length_b   1.000
_cell.length_c   1.000
_cell.angle_alpha   90.00
_cell.angle_beta   90.00
_cell.angle_gamma   90.00
#
_symmetry.space_group_name_H-M   'P 1'
#
loop_
_entity.id
_entity.type
_entity.pdbx_description
1 polymer ?
#
loop_
_entity_poly.entity_id
_entity_poly.type
_entity_poly.pdbx_seq_one_letter_code
_entity_poly.pdbx_strand_id
1 'polypeptide(L)' 'LDDVLVGAPLYMDREFESKPREVGRVYLYLQEDVLLFSPPITLTGTHLFGRYGSAIAPLGDINQDGYL' A
#
# COMPACT_ATOMS: atom_id res chain seq x y z
N LEU A 1 9.18 -16.27 -4.39
CA LEU A 1 7.77 -15.99 -4.05
C LEU A 1 7.57 -14.53 -4.36
N ASP A 2 6.42 -14.16 -4.90
CA ASP A 2 6.17 -12.78 -5.33
C ASP A 2 5.16 -12.16 -4.38
N ASP A 3 5.44 -10.93 -3.96
CA ASP A 3 4.56 -10.18 -3.06
C ASP A 3 3.47 -9.44 -3.86
N VAL A 4 2.35 -9.14 -3.20
CA VAL A 4 1.20 -8.49 -3.83
C VAL A 4 0.98 -7.11 -3.24
N LEU A 5 0.93 -6.10 -4.10
CA LEU A 5 0.52 -4.75 -3.75
C LEU A 5 -0.88 -4.46 -4.30
N VAL A 6 -1.77 -3.95 -3.45
CA VAL A 6 -3.14 -3.56 -3.82
C VAL A 6 -3.37 -2.08 -3.50
N GLY A 7 -3.68 -1.29 -4.53
CA GLY A 7 -4.04 0.12 -4.39
C GLY A 7 -5.52 0.32 -4.08
N ALA A 8 -5.81 1.20 -3.11
CA ALA A 8 -7.14 1.66 -2.74
C ALA A 8 -7.15 3.20 -2.72
N PRO A 9 -7.11 3.86 -3.89
CA PRO A 9 -6.93 5.31 -4.00
C PRO A 9 -8.06 6.14 -3.36
N LEU A 10 -9.26 5.58 -3.21
CA LEU A 10 -10.40 6.24 -2.58
C LEU A 10 -10.58 5.85 -1.10
N TYR A 11 -9.55 5.26 -0.46
CA TYR A 11 -9.61 4.90 0.94
C TYR A 11 -9.86 6.13 1.82
N MET A 12 -10.87 6.02 2.68
CA MET A 12 -11.26 7.02 3.66
C MET A 12 -10.65 6.66 5.01
N ASP A 13 -9.70 7.47 5.47
CA ASP A 13 -9.18 7.37 6.82
C ASP A 13 -10.18 7.96 7.82
N ARG A 14 -10.36 7.23 8.93
CA ARG A 14 -11.37 7.50 9.97
C ARG A 14 -10.76 7.73 11.34
N GLU A 15 -9.43 7.82 11.47
CA GLU A 15 -8.75 8.07 12.75
C GLU A 15 -9.34 9.27 13.52
N PHE A 16 -9.85 10.28 12.81
CA PHE A 16 -10.58 11.39 13.41
C PHE A 16 -12.08 11.20 13.15
N GLU A 17 -12.76 10.54 14.09
CA GLU A 17 -14.17 10.09 14.03
C GLU A 17 -15.20 11.17 13.60
N SER A 18 -14.84 12.45 13.57
CA SER A 18 -15.73 13.54 13.17
C SER A 18 -15.70 13.89 11.68
N LYS A 19 -14.62 13.59 10.93
CA LYS A 19 -14.51 13.89 9.49
C LYS A 19 -13.63 12.87 8.77
N PRO A 20 -14.23 11.91 8.03
CA PRO A 20 -13.45 10.96 7.25
C PRO A 20 -12.68 11.71 6.16
N ARG A 21 -11.43 11.33 5.94
CA ARG A 21 -10.52 11.98 4.98
C ARG A 21 -10.20 11.01 3.85
N GLU A 22 -10.52 11.37 2.62
CA GLU A 22 -10.01 10.62 1.45
C GLU A 22 -8.51 10.86 1.36
N VAL A 23 -7.72 9.82 1.58
CA VAL A 23 -6.25 9.91 1.51
C VAL A 23 -5.64 8.84 0.60
N GLY A 24 -6.36 7.75 0.37
CA GLY A 24 -5.85 6.59 -0.35
C GLY A 24 -4.96 5.71 0.52
N ARG A 25 -4.83 4.44 0.12
CA ARG A 25 -4.04 3.43 0.84
C ARG A 25 -3.46 2.41 -0.14
N VAL A 26 -2.30 1.86 0.20
CA VAL A 26 -1.74 0.66 -0.44
C VAL A 26 -1.60 -0.42 0.62
N TYR A 27 -1.94 -1.65 0.26
CA TYR A 27 -1.76 -2.85 1.07
C TYR A 27 -0.65 -3.69 0.47
N LEU A 28 0.35 -4.07 1.27
CA LEU A 28 1.41 -4.99 0.91
C LEU A 28 1.18 -6.33 1.60
N TYR A 29 0.97 -7.37 0.80
CA TYR A 29 0.85 -8.75 1.26
C TYR A 29 2.15 -9.47 0.92
N LEU A 30 2.93 -9.81 1.95
CA LEU A 30 4.15 -10.59 1.78
C LEU A 30 3.80 -12.06 1.64
N GLN A 31 4.28 -12.72 0.61
CA GLN A 31 4.00 -14.13 0.37
C GLN A 31 4.97 -15.00 1.17
N GLU A 32 4.43 -15.75 2.13
CA GLU A 32 5.21 -16.64 3.00
C GLU A 32 5.32 -18.05 2.41
N ASP A 33 4.29 -18.51 1.70
CA ASP A 33 4.26 -19.79 0.97
C ASP A 33 3.24 -19.72 -0.19
N VAL A 34 3.07 -20.80 -0.95
CA VAL A 34 2.09 -20.92 -2.04
C VAL A 34 0.69 -20.57 -1.53
N LEU A 35 0.16 -19.43 -1.98
CA LEU A 35 -1.15 -18.88 -1.58
C LEU A 35 -1.29 -18.56 -0.08
N LEU A 36 -0.18 -18.46 0.64
CA LEU A 36 -0.14 -18.04 2.04
C LEU A 36 0.52 -16.66 2.13
N PHE A 37 -0.20 -15.72 2.72
CA PHE A 37 0.25 -14.34 2.87
C PHE A 37 0.20 -13.91 4.33
N SER A 38 1.17 -13.10 4.74
CA SER A 38 1.17 -12.46 6.05
C SER A 38 0.04 -11.40 6.16
N PRO A 39 -0.31 -10.96 7.38
CA PRO A 39 -1.18 -9.81 7.55
C PRO A 39 -0.63 -8.59 6.80
N PRO A 40 -1.49 -7.83 6.09
CA PRO A 40 -1.00 -6.79 5.21
C PRO A 40 -0.36 -5.63 5.96
N ILE A 41 0.79 -5.18 5.45
CA ILE A 41 1.38 -3.91 5.84
C ILE A 41 0.60 -2.80 5.12
N THR A 42 0.20 -1.77 5.86
CA THR A 42 -0.57 -0.65 5.29
C THR A 42 0.28 0.59 5.11
N LEU A 43 0.21 1.17 3.91
CA LEU A 43 0.81 2.44 3.57
C LEU A 43 -0.33 3.42 3.31
N THR A 44 -0.50 4.45 4.14
CA THR A 44 -1.62 5.40 4.04
C THR A 44 -1.13 6.74 3.50
N GLY A 45 -1.89 7.32 2.57
CA GLY A 45 -1.58 8.64 2.04
C GLY A 45 -1.67 9.73 3.10
N THR A 46 -0.90 10.81 2.92
CA THR A 46 -0.88 11.94 3.85
C THR A 46 -1.67 13.15 3.35
N HIS A 47 -1.98 13.20 2.06
CA HIS A 47 -2.62 14.32 1.39
C HIS A 47 -4.11 14.06 1.16
N LEU A 48 -4.96 15.04 1.50
CA LEU A 48 -6.40 14.97 1.25
C LEU A 48 -6.67 14.96 -0.25
N PHE A 49 -7.51 14.02 -0.72
CA PHE A 49 -7.80 13.78 -2.13
C PHE A 49 -6.57 13.50 -3.01
N GLY A 50 -5.43 13.13 -2.39
CA GLY A 50 -4.19 12.83 -3.10
C GLY A 50 -4.22 11.49 -3.85
N ARG A 51 -5.22 10.66 -3.58
CA ARG A 51 -5.45 9.34 -4.21
C ARG A 51 -4.21 8.44 -4.16
N TYR A 52 -3.61 8.34 -2.97
CA TYR A 52 -2.44 7.49 -2.75
C TYR A 52 -2.76 6.04 -3.13
N GLY A 53 -1.88 5.41 -3.91
CA GLY A 53 -2.10 4.08 -4.48
C GLY A 53 -2.84 4.06 -5.82
N SER A 54 -2.99 5.20 -6.52
CA SER A 54 -3.59 5.24 -7.88
C SER A 54 -2.78 4.52 -8.95
N ALA A 55 -1.45 4.48 -8.80
CA ALA A 55 -0.54 3.77 -9.68
C ALA A 55 0.57 3.15 -8.84
N ILE A 56 0.94 1.92 -9.18
CA ILE A 56 1.99 1.16 -8.51
C ILE A 56 2.89 0.62 -9.62
N ALA A 57 4.18 0.92 -9.55
CA ALA A 57 5.17 0.50 -10.54
C ALA A 57 6.37 -0.10 -9.80
N PRO A 58 6.71 -1.38 -10.03
CA PRO A 58 7.94 -1.97 -9.52
C PRO A 58 9.15 -1.22 -10.11
N LEU A 59 10.10 -0.84 -9.25
CA LEU A 59 11.34 -0.18 -9.67
C LEU A 59 12.54 -1.14 -9.65
N GLY A 60 12.40 -2.28 -8.96
CA GLY A 60 13.50 -3.20 -8.67
C GLY A 60 14.52 -2.58 -7.72
N ASP A 61 15.72 -3.15 -7.72
CA ASP A 61 16.83 -2.72 -6.88
C ASP A 61 17.46 -1.41 -7.40
N ILE A 62 16.78 -0.29 -7.11
CA ILE A 62 17.13 1.04 -7.63
C ILE A 62 18.42 1.59 -7.01
N ASN A 63 18.76 1.18 -5.79
CA ASN A 63 19.94 1.62 -5.04
C ASN A 63 21.06 0.57 -4.94
N GLN A 64 20.88 -0.62 -5.54
CA GLN A 64 21.86 -1.70 -5.63
C GLN A 64 22.28 -2.27 -4.26
N ASP A 65 21.35 -2.41 -3.34
CA ASP A 65 21.60 -2.99 -2.01
C ASP A 65 21.21 -4.47 -1.89
N GLY A 66 20.68 -5.06 -2.96
CA GLY A 66 20.28 -6.46 -3.04
C GLY A 66 18.80 -6.70 -2.72
N TYR A 67 17.99 -5.67 -2.49
CA TYR A 67 16.55 -5.78 -2.30
C TYR A 67 15.76 -5.24 -3.50
N LEU A 68 14.73 -5.99 -3.91
CA LEU A 68 13.79 -5.60 -4.98
C LEU A 68 12.61 -4.77 -4.45
#